data_AF-A0A2V6KMY2-F1
#
_entry.id   AF-A0A2V6KMY2-F1
#
_cell.length_a   1.000
_cell.length_b   1.000
_cell.length_c   1.000
_cell.angle_alpha   90.00
_cell.angle_beta   90.00
_cell.angle_gamma   90.00
#
_symmetry.space_group_name_H-M   'P 1'
#
loop_
_entity.id
_entity.type
_entity.pdbx_description
1 polymer ?
#
loop_
_entity_poly.entity_id
_entity_poly.type
_entity_poly.pdbx_seq_one_letter_code
_entity_poly.pdbx_strand_id
1 'polypeptide(L)'
;YVMHLEDWYAQSHPDEDFAETFAVWLTPGLDWQKHYARWRAIQKLEYVDELMRSLAGKPPVHIPEYRVADYDCLNVKLKTYYARKRKLYEDTYPDFYDADLRQLFAAPAGIKASIYLQRRRRRLLNAVCQWTNENKFRVNQLLARLTRRCDQLGLHVLNDDPQQDFRVSAFITTLVMNYLFTGKFKRTK
;
A
#
# COMPACT_ATOMS: atom_id res chain seq x y z
N TYR A 1 -10.25 12.38 7.01
CA TYR A 1 -9.06 11.65 7.47
C TYR A 1 -8.05 12.66 7.95
N VAL A 2 -7.41 12.36 9.06
CA VAL A 2 -6.28 13.13 9.61
C VAL A 2 -5.01 12.62 8.91
N MET A 3 -3.94 13.43 8.84
CA MET A 3 -2.64 12.95 8.36
C MET A 3 -1.58 13.23 9.42
N HIS A 4 -1.18 12.18 10.15
CA HIS A 4 -0.08 12.25 11.13
C HIS A 4 1.20 11.60 10.59
N LEU A 5 1.06 10.55 9.78
CA LEU A 5 2.14 9.86 9.09
C LEU A 5 2.10 10.19 7.60
N GLU A 6 3.26 10.28 6.96
CA GLU A 6 3.31 10.27 5.49
C GLU A 6 2.75 8.92 4.98
N ASP A 7 2.19 8.90 3.76
CA ASP A 7 1.68 7.71 3.04
C ASP A 7 0.23 7.24 3.30
N TRP A 8 -0.69 8.10 3.75
CA TRP A 8 -2.14 7.81 3.78
C TRP A 8 -2.54 6.57 4.62
N TYR A 9 -1.81 6.32 5.71
CA TYR A 9 -2.02 5.17 6.60
C TYR A 9 -3.44 5.15 7.20
N ALA A 10 -3.96 6.32 7.62
CA ALA A 10 -5.34 6.52 8.08
C ALA A 10 -6.46 6.12 7.10
N GLN A 11 -6.18 5.82 5.83
CA GLN A 11 -7.21 5.37 4.88
C GLN A 11 -7.25 3.84 4.69
N SER A 12 -6.38 3.10 5.38
CA SER A 12 -6.22 1.66 5.17
C SER A 12 -7.11 0.81 6.09
N HIS A 13 -7.46 1.29 7.28
CA HIS A 13 -8.37 0.63 8.21
C HIS A 13 -9.01 1.66 9.18
N PRO A 14 -10.29 1.49 9.60
CA PRO A 14 -10.93 2.41 10.55
C PRO A 14 -10.18 2.56 11.89
N ASP A 15 -9.57 1.48 12.40
CA ASP A 15 -8.77 1.54 13.63
C ASP A 15 -7.48 2.37 13.44
N GLU A 16 -6.89 2.32 12.25
CA GLU A 16 -5.70 3.09 11.89
C GLU A 16 -6.02 4.59 11.72
N ASP A 17 -7.20 4.92 11.15
CA ASP A 17 -7.72 6.30 11.10
C ASP A 17 -7.94 6.89 12.50
N PHE A 18 -8.45 6.08 13.43
CA PHE A 18 -8.64 6.50 14.81
C PHE A 18 -7.29 6.72 15.51
N ALA A 19 -6.34 5.80 15.35
CA ALA A 19 -5.00 5.92 15.89
C ALA A 19 -4.28 7.19 15.41
N GLU A 20 -4.37 7.51 14.11
CA GLU A 20 -3.83 8.77 13.59
C GLU A 20 -4.54 10.02 14.13
N THR A 21 -5.86 9.95 14.30
CA THR A 21 -6.64 11.05 14.90
C THR A 21 -6.16 11.31 16.33
N PHE A 22 -5.96 10.25 17.12
CA PHE A 22 -5.44 10.34 18.48
C PHE A 22 -4.01 10.90 18.50
N ALA A 23 -3.14 10.45 17.59
CA ALA A 23 -1.77 10.94 17.50
C ALA A 23 -1.69 12.44 17.19
N VAL A 24 -2.48 12.94 16.24
CA VAL A 24 -2.56 14.40 15.98
C VAL A 24 -3.06 15.17 17.20
N TRP A 25 -4.12 14.69 17.86
CA TRP A 25 -4.65 15.36 19.06
C TRP A 25 -3.60 15.42 20.19
N LEU A 26 -2.79 14.37 20.36
CA LEU A 26 -1.75 14.28 21.39
C LEU A 26 -0.46 15.06 21.04
N THR A 27 -0.30 15.53 19.79
CA THR A 27 0.95 16.11 19.31
C THR A 27 1.25 17.46 20.00
N PRO A 28 2.34 17.58 20.77
CA PRO A 28 2.65 18.82 21.49
C PRO A 28 2.93 20.00 20.54
N GLY A 29 2.39 21.17 20.86
CA GLY A 29 2.63 22.40 20.10
C GLY A 29 1.90 22.49 18.75
N LEU A 30 1.16 21.46 18.35
CA LEU A 30 0.33 21.48 17.14
C LEU A 30 -1.05 22.09 17.46
N ASP A 31 -1.31 23.26 16.88
CA ASP A 31 -2.65 23.87 16.90
C ASP A 31 -3.54 23.18 15.85
N TRP A 32 -3.98 21.96 16.16
CA TRP A 32 -4.78 21.14 15.26
C TRP A 32 -6.13 21.78 14.95
N GLN A 33 -6.67 22.60 15.85
CA GLN A 33 -7.92 23.34 15.64
C GLN A 33 -7.79 24.28 14.45
N LYS A 34 -6.71 25.08 14.41
CA LYS A 34 -6.43 25.94 13.26
C LYS A 34 -6.03 25.16 12.03
N HIS A 35 -5.19 24.14 12.19
CA HIS A 35 -4.63 23.37 11.07
C HIS A 35 -5.72 22.60 10.30
N TYR A 36 -6.73 22.07 11.00
CA TYR A 36 -7.81 21.26 10.43
C TYR A 36 -9.16 21.99 10.33
N ALA A 37 -9.25 23.30 10.64
CA ALA A 37 -10.50 24.06 10.67
C ALA A 37 -11.38 23.94 9.40
N ARG A 38 -10.77 23.82 8.22
CA ARG A 38 -11.47 23.72 6.93
C ARG A 38 -11.69 22.27 6.47
N TRP A 39 -11.34 21.29 7.30
CA TRP A 39 -11.36 19.88 6.96
C TRP A 39 -12.45 19.18 7.77
N ARG A 40 -13.17 18.23 7.16
CA ARG A 40 -14.13 17.38 7.89
C ARG A 40 -13.49 16.55 9.02
N ALA A 41 -12.16 16.41 9.01
CA ALA A 41 -11.40 15.74 10.05
C ALA A 41 -11.51 16.43 11.42
N ILE A 42 -11.85 17.73 11.47
CA ILE A 42 -12.00 18.49 12.71
C ILE A 42 -13.02 17.86 13.66
N GLN A 43 -14.12 17.33 13.13
CA GLN A 43 -15.18 16.68 13.92
C GLN A 43 -14.67 15.48 14.71
N LYS A 44 -13.72 14.74 14.14
CA LYS A 44 -13.11 13.59 14.81
C LYS A 44 -12.13 14.02 15.90
N LEU A 45 -11.38 15.10 15.66
CA LEU A 45 -10.47 15.67 16.64
C LEU A 45 -11.25 16.27 17.83
N GLU A 46 -12.37 16.94 17.56
CA GLU A 46 -13.30 17.42 18.58
C GLU A 46 -13.90 16.27 19.39
N TYR A 47 -14.31 15.19 18.72
CA TYR A 47 -14.79 13.97 19.40
C TYR A 47 -13.73 13.36 20.33
N VAL A 48 -12.49 13.21 19.86
CA VAL A 48 -11.39 12.69 20.68
C VAL A 48 -11.10 13.62 21.86
N ASP A 49 -11.11 14.93 21.64
CA ASP A 49 -10.90 15.92 22.70
C ASP A 49 -11.98 15.87 23.78
N GLU A 50 -13.25 15.79 23.39
CA GLU A 50 -14.38 15.62 24.31
C GLU A 50 -14.27 14.29 25.08
N LEU A 51 -13.97 13.20 24.38
CA LEU A 51 -13.80 11.87 24.97
C LEU A 51 -12.69 11.89 26.03
N MET A 52 -11.51 12.41 25.70
CA MET A 52 -10.36 12.44 26.62
C MET A 52 -10.61 13.35 27.81
N ARG A 53 -11.28 14.50 27.62
CA ARG A 53 -11.72 15.36 28.74
C ARG A 53 -12.71 14.65 29.66
N SER A 54 -13.62 13.84 29.10
CA SER A 54 -14.58 13.07 29.90
C SER A 54 -13.91 11.98 30.75
N LEU A 55 -12.72 11.53 30.36
CA LEU A 55 -11.93 10.51 31.05
C LEU A 55 -10.90 11.12 32.02
N ALA A 56 -10.54 12.39 31.85
CA ALA A 56 -9.57 13.08 32.70
C ALA A 56 -10.00 13.05 34.17
N GLY A 57 -9.09 12.62 35.05
CA GLY A 57 -9.32 12.54 36.50
C GLY A 57 -10.19 11.37 36.96
N LYS A 58 -10.72 10.53 36.06
CA LYS A 58 -11.43 9.31 36.43
C LYS A 58 -10.42 8.16 36.57
N PRO A 59 -10.45 7.39 37.68
CA PRO A 59 -9.66 6.18 37.77
C PRO A 59 -10.13 5.19 36.69
N PRO A 60 -9.22 4.40 36.09
CA PRO A 60 -9.62 3.38 35.13
C PRO A 60 -10.58 2.40 35.80
N VAL A 61 -11.75 2.20 35.19
CA VAL A 61 -12.72 1.20 35.65
C VAL A 61 -12.09 -0.16 35.44
N HIS A 62 -11.82 -0.87 36.54
CA HIS A 62 -11.29 -2.24 36.63
C HIS A 62 -10.79 -2.80 35.29
N ILE A 63 -9.50 -2.59 35.02
CA ILE A 63 -8.84 -3.27 33.90
C ILE A 63 -8.71 -4.73 34.37
N PRO A 64 -9.39 -5.71 33.74
CA PRO A 64 -9.14 -7.10 34.06
C PRO A 64 -7.65 -7.37 33.88
N GLU A 65 -7.07 -8.11 34.82
CA GLU A 65 -5.65 -8.47 34.76
C GLU A 65 -5.34 -9.01 33.36
N TYR A 66 -4.26 -8.51 32.74
CA TYR A 66 -3.90 -8.87 31.38
C TYR A 66 -3.59 -10.38 31.33
N ARG A 67 -4.60 -11.17 30.96
CA ARG A 67 -4.49 -12.61 30.83
C ARG A 67 -3.89 -12.91 29.48
N VAL A 68 -2.56 -13.06 29.47
CA VAL A 68 -1.79 -13.50 28.28
C VAL A 68 -2.46 -14.71 27.61
N ALA A 69 -2.98 -15.65 28.42
CA ALA A 69 -3.66 -16.85 27.95
C ALA A 69 -4.96 -16.59 27.15
N ASP A 70 -5.70 -15.52 27.44
CA ASP A 70 -6.94 -15.15 26.72
C ASP A 70 -6.63 -14.48 25.37
N TYR A 71 -5.40 -13.98 25.20
CA TYR A 71 -4.88 -13.35 23.98
C TYR A 71 -3.77 -14.16 23.30
N ASP A 72 -3.52 -15.39 23.74
CA ASP A 72 -2.58 -16.35 23.14
C ASP A 72 -3.16 -17.01 21.87
N CYS A 73 -3.94 -16.21 21.13
CA CYS A 73 -4.65 -16.62 19.92
C CYS A 73 -3.69 -16.88 18.75
N LEU A 74 -2.41 -16.50 18.90
CA LEU A 74 -1.36 -16.63 17.90
C LEU A 74 -0.47 -17.84 18.17
N ASN A 75 -1.07 -19.02 18.15
CA ASN A 75 -0.38 -20.32 18.15
C ASN A 75 0.40 -20.61 16.84
N VAL A 76 0.80 -19.56 16.11
CA VAL A 76 1.59 -19.68 14.89
C VAL A 76 3.00 -19.21 15.22
N LYS A 77 3.94 -20.17 15.29
CA LYS A 77 5.37 -19.84 15.41
C LYS A 77 5.74 -18.80 14.36
N LEU A 78 6.53 -17.79 14.73
CA LEU A 78 6.96 -16.73 13.81
C LEU A 78 7.52 -17.28 12.50
N LYS A 79 8.31 -18.37 12.56
CA LYS A 79 8.81 -19.09 11.39
C LYS A 79 7.69 -19.66 10.49
N THR A 80 6.64 -20.20 11.10
CA THR A 80 5.48 -20.78 10.40
C THR A 80 4.60 -19.67 9.82
N TYR A 81 4.44 -18.55 10.53
CA TYR A 81 3.78 -17.37 10.01
C TYR A 81 4.54 -16.85 8.79
N TYR A 82 5.85 -16.62 8.89
CA TYR A 82 6.65 -16.17 7.75
C TYR A 82 6.80 -17.23 6.66
N ALA A 83 6.74 -18.53 6.96
CA ALA A 83 6.71 -19.57 5.94
C ALA A 83 5.36 -19.65 5.23
N ARG A 84 4.23 -19.51 5.94
CA ARG A 84 2.89 -19.40 5.32
C ARG A 84 2.73 -18.11 4.55
N LYS A 85 3.21 -16.99 5.10
CA LYS A 85 3.28 -15.69 4.46
C LYS A 85 4.14 -15.81 3.20
N ARG A 86 5.37 -16.32 3.32
CA ARG A 86 6.23 -16.61 2.17
C ARG A 86 5.59 -17.57 1.20
N LYS A 87 4.88 -18.62 1.60
CA LYS A 87 4.20 -19.56 0.69
C LYS A 87 3.00 -18.92 -0.03
N LEU A 88 2.26 -18.06 0.67
CA LEU A 88 1.18 -17.23 0.13
C LEU A 88 1.73 -16.18 -0.86
N TYR A 89 2.95 -15.69 -0.62
CA TYR A 89 3.68 -14.77 -1.49
C TYR A 89 4.68 -15.46 -2.43
N GLU A 90 4.92 -16.76 -2.32
CA GLU A 90 5.76 -17.57 -3.20
C GLU A 90 4.97 -17.72 -4.49
N ASP A 91 3.64 -17.86 -4.44
CA ASP A 91 2.75 -17.62 -5.60
C ASP A 91 2.93 -16.22 -6.25
N THR A 92 3.70 -15.29 -5.65
CA THR A 92 4.13 -13.99 -6.20
C THR A 92 5.58 -14.03 -6.75
N TYR A 93 6.07 -15.21 -7.17
CA TYR A 93 7.42 -15.52 -7.67
C TYR A 93 8.03 -14.42 -8.56
N PRO A 94 9.37 -14.20 -8.49
CA PRO A 94 10.11 -13.38 -9.44
C PRO A 94 9.80 -13.71 -10.91
N ASP A 95 9.54 -14.97 -11.22
CA ASP A 95 9.37 -15.46 -12.60
C ASP A 95 7.93 -15.33 -13.13
N PHE A 96 6.95 -15.03 -12.26
CA PHE A 96 5.53 -15.07 -12.60
C PHE A 96 5.19 -14.07 -13.73
N TYR A 97 5.83 -12.91 -13.73
CA TYR A 97 5.64 -11.88 -14.75
C TYR A 97 6.69 -11.95 -15.84
N ASP A 98 7.66 -12.87 -15.79
CA ASP A 98 8.80 -12.83 -16.71
C ASP A 98 8.39 -13.04 -18.15
N ALA A 99 7.46 -13.96 -18.40
CA ALA A 99 6.94 -14.21 -19.74
C ALA A 99 6.26 -12.95 -20.28
N ASP A 100 5.40 -12.33 -19.48
CA ASP A 100 4.68 -11.10 -19.85
C ASP A 100 5.64 -9.91 -20.00
N LEU A 101 6.65 -9.78 -19.12
CA LEU A 101 7.67 -8.73 -19.18
C LEU A 101 8.57 -8.91 -20.41
N ARG A 102 8.97 -10.13 -20.76
CA ARG A 102 9.72 -10.41 -22.00
C ARG A 102 8.88 -10.09 -23.23
N GLN A 103 7.58 -10.35 -23.21
CA GLN A 103 6.68 -9.98 -24.30
C GLN A 103 6.49 -8.46 -24.39
N LEU A 104 6.36 -7.79 -23.25
CA LEU A 104 6.14 -6.33 -23.16
C LEU A 104 7.40 -5.53 -23.52
N PHE A 105 8.58 -6.05 -23.17
CA PHE A 105 9.89 -5.44 -23.39
C PHE A 105 10.79 -6.35 -24.24
N ALA A 106 10.31 -6.66 -25.44
CA ALA A 106 10.94 -7.61 -26.37
C ALA A 106 12.05 -7.00 -27.25
N ALA A 107 12.45 -5.75 -27.03
CA ALA A 107 13.41 -5.10 -27.91
C ALA A 107 14.83 -5.69 -27.71
N PRO A 108 15.58 -5.97 -28.79
CA PRO A 108 16.94 -6.50 -28.68
C PRO A 108 17.94 -5.47 -28.15
N ALA A 109 17.66 -4.18 -28.35
CA ALA A 109 18.46 -3.05 -27.90
C ALA A 109 17.56 -1.83 -27.67
N GLY A 110 18.08 -0.81 -26.99
CA GLY A 110 17.36 0.43 -26.71
C GLY A 110 17.58 0.91 -25.29
N ILE A 111 16.58 1.60 -24.73
CA ILE A 111 16.63 2.04 -23.33
C ILE A 111 16.32 0.83 -22.45
N LYS A 112 17.04 0.67 -21.34
CA LYS A 112 16.70 -0.34 -20.33
C LYS A 112 15.25 -0.16 -19.87
N ALA A 113 14.49 -1.24 -19.83
CA ALA A 113 13.09 -1.22 -19.42
C ALA A 113 12.91 -0.70 -17.98
N SER A 114 13.87 -0.94 -17.11
CA SER A 114 13.91 -0.36 -15.75
C SER A 114 13.96 1.17 -15.77
N ILE A 115 14.86 1.75 -16.56
CA ILE A 115 15.02 3.20 -16.72
C ILE A 115 13.75 3.80 -17.35
N TYR A 116 13.17 3.11 -18.32
CA TYR A 116 11.89 3.50 -18.93
C TYR A 116 10.78 3.58 -17.87
N LEU A 117 10.61 2.54 -17.05
CA LEU A 117 9.61 2.49 -15.98
C LEU A 117 9.86 3.57 -14.91
N GLN A 118 11.12 3.81 -14.54
CA GLN A 118 11.49 4.84 -13.56
C GLN A 118 11.17 6.25 -14.05
N ARG A 119 11.53 6.59 -15.29
CA ARG A 119 11.25 7.91 -15.89
C ARG A 119 9.75 8.22 -15.94
N ARG A 120 8.93 7.19 -16.13
CA ARG A 120 7.47 7.32 -16.30
C ARG A 120 6.68 6.96 -15.05
N ARG A 121 7.37 6.72 -13.93
CA ARG A 121 6.80 6.19 -12.68
C ARG A 121 5.54 6.94 -12.24
N ARG A 122 5.61 8.26 -12.12
CA ARG A 122 4.50 9.10 -11.65
C ARG A 122 3.30 9.04 -12.59
N ARG A 123 3.53 9.04 -13.91
CA ARG A 123 2.48 8.98 -14.93
C ARG A 123 1.76 7.63 -14.89
N LEU A 124 2.53 6.54 -14.85
CA LEU A 124 2.00 5.17 -14.76
C LEU A 124 1.20 4.96 -13.47
N LEU A 125 1.72 5.43 -12.32
CA LEU A 125 1.02 5.34 -11.04
C LEU A 125 -0.32 6.08 -11.05
N ASN A 126 -0.33 7.32 -11.53
CA ASN A 126 -1.57 8.10 -11.59
C ASN A 126 -2.59 7.45 -12.53
N ALA A 127 -2.16 6.98 -13.70
CA ALA A 127 -3.03 6.31 -14.66
C ALA A 127 -3.66 5.04 -14.06
N VAL A 128 -2.86 4.19 -13.41
CA VAL A 128 -3.36 2.93 -12.83
C VAL A 128 -4.28 3.20 -11.64
N CYS A 129 -3.87 4.05 -10.69
CA CYS A 129 -4.66 4.32 -9.49
C CYS A 129 -6.00 5.01 -9.79
N GLN A 130 -6.07 5.84 -10.83
CA GLN A 130 -7.30 6.50 -11.24
C GLN A 130 -8.42 5.51 -11.58
N TRP A 131 -8.08 4.38 -12.22
CA TRP A 131 -9.08 3.41 -12.71
C TRP A 131 -9.26 2.20 -11.81
N THR A 132 -8.30 1.91 -10.93
CA THR A 132 -8.33 0.75 -10.03
C THR A 132 -8.84 1.07 -8.63
N ASN A 133 -8.95 2.36 -8.28
CA ASN A 133 -9.23 2.83 -6.92
C ASN A 133 -8.27 2.27 -5.85
N GLU A 134 -7.09 1.78 -6.27
CA GLU A 134 -6.10 1.17 -5.40
C GLU A 134 -5.16 2.17 -4.76
N ASN A 135 -4.68 1.79 -3.57
CA ASN A 135 -3.71 2.59 -2.85
C ASN A 135 -2.41 2.72 -3.68
N LYS A 136 -2.02 3.97 -3.95
CA LYS A 136 -0.78 4.35 -4.67
C LYS A 136 0.44 3.61 -4.14
N PHE A 137 0.52 3.34 -2.84
CA PHE A 137 1.60 2.60 -2.22
C PHE A 137 1.72 1.16 -2.77
N ARG A 138 0.61 0.43 -2.84
CA ARG A 138 0.61 -0.97 -3.32
C ARG A 138 1.03 -1.04 -4.79
N VAL A 139 0.50 -0.14 -5.61
CA VAL A 139 0.88 -0.03 -7.03
C VAL A 139 2.34 0.39 -7.18
N ASN A 140 2.83 1.29 -6.32
CA ASN A 140 4.22 1.75 -6.29
C ASN A 140 5.20 0.63 -5.91
N GLN A 141 4.83 -0.24 -4.95
CA GLN A 141 5.59 -1.44 -4.61
C GLN A 141 5.62 -2.44 -5.77
N LEU A 142 4.48 -2.69 -6.42
CA LEU A 142 4.43 -3.56 -7.60
C LEU A 142 5.35 -3.03 -8.71
N LEU A 143 5.25 -1.74 -9.02
CA LEU A 143 6.07 -1.09 -10.04
C LEU A 143 7.57 -1.15 -9.70
N ALA A 144 7.94 -0.98 -8.42
CA ALA A 144 9.33 -1.16 -7.98
C ALA A 144 9.83 -2.59 -8.18
N ARG A 145 9.00 -3.60 -7.89
CA ARG A 145 9.33 -5.01 -8.13
C ARG A 145 9.51 -5.30 -9.62
N LEU A 146 8.57 -4.86 -10.47
CA LEU A 146 8.66 -5.01 -11.92
C LEU A 146 9.91 -4.33 -12.49
N THR A 147 10.23 -3.12 -12.02
CA THR A 147 11.44 -2.39 -12.42
C THR A 147 12.70 -3.21 -12.11
N ARG A 148 12.83 -3.73 -10.88
CA ARG A 148 13.96 -4.56 -10.48
C ARG A 148 14.04 -5.85 -11.30
N ARG A 149 12.89 -6.44 -11.63
CA ARG A 149 12.84 -7.66 -12.44
C ARG A 149 13.27 -7.41 -13.87
N CYS A 150 12.85 -6.30 -14.48
CA CYS A 150 13.33 -5.89 -15.80
C CYS A 150 14.85 -5.73 -15.85
N ASP A 151 15.47 -5.19 -14.78
CA ASP A 151 16.94 -5.11 -14.67
C ASP A 151 17.59 -6.49 -14.61
N GLN A 152 17.06 -7.39 -13.79
CA GLN A 152 17.57 -8.76 -13.65
C GLN A 152 17.48 -9.56 -14.97
N LEU A 153 16.43 -9.32 -15.75
CA LEU A 153 16.20 -9.97 -17.04
C LEU A 153 16.94 -9.29 -18.20
N GLY A 154 17.55 -8.12 -17.98
CA GLY A 154 18.25 -7.37 -19.04
C GLY A 154 17.32 -6.89 -20.16
N LEU A 155 16.07 -6.52 -19.83
CA LEU A 155 15.06 -6.14 -20.83
C LEU A 155 15.25 -4.72 -21.35
N HIS A 156 14.93 -4.52 -22.62
CA HIS A 156 15.05 -3.24 -23.31
C HIS A 156 13.77 -2.85 -24.03
N VAL A 157 13.64 -1.56 -24.31
CA VAL A 157 12.51 -0.97 -25.02
C VAL A 157 13.01 0.05 -26.03
N LEU A 158 12.40 0.04 -27.22
CA LEU A 158 12.59 1.10 -28.21
C LEU A 158 11.87 2.35 -27.72
N ASN A 159 12.51 3.51 -27.81
CA ASN A 159 11.94 4.76 -27.30
C ASN A 159 10.86 5.36 -28.23
N ASP A 160 10.62 4.71 -29.37
CA ASP A 160 9.93 5.30 -30.51
C ASP A 160 8.50 4.75 -30.68
N ASP A 161 8.07 3.80 -29.84
CA ASP A 161 6.70 3.27 -29.87
C ASP A 161 5.77 4.14 -29.00
N PRO A 162 4.88 4.95 -29.62
CA PRO A 162 3.95 5.82 -28.89
C PRO A 162 2.88 5.04 -28.10
N GLN A 163 2.66 3.76 -28.40
CA GLN A 163 1.69 2.91 -27.71
C GLN A 163 2.28 2.18 -26.49
N GLN A 164 3.59 2.24 -26.30
CA GLN A 164 4.25 1.49 -25.24
C GLN A 164 3.78 1.90 -23.84
N ASP A 165 3.58 3.21 -23.61
CA ASP A 165 3.04 3.74 -22.35
C ASP A 165 1.64 3.16 -22.06
N PHE A 166 0.82 3.00 -23.09
CA PHE A 166 -0.52 2.44 -22.97
C PHE A 166 -0.47 0.95 -22.63
N ARG A 167 0.34 0.15 -23.35
CA ARG A 167 0.49 -1.30 -23.08
C ARG A 167 1.00 -1.56 -21.67
N VAL A 168 1.99 -0.79 -21.22
CA VAL A 168 2.54 -0.90 -19.86
C VAL A 168 1.48 -0.53 -18.81
N SER A 169 0.73 0.54 -19.04
CA SER A 169 -0.35 0.94 -18.11
C SER A 169 -1.46 -0.09 -18.04
N ALA A 170 -1.87 -0.65 -19.19
CA ALA A 170 -2.88 -1.70 -19.27
C ALA A 170 -2.41 -2.97 -18.53
N PHE A 171 -1.17 -3.41 -18.77
CA PHE A 171 -0.58 -4.56 -18.10
C PHE A 171 -0.57 -4.39 -16.57
N ILE A 172 -0.06 -3.26 -16.07
CA ILE A 172 -0.02 -3.00 -14.62
C ILE A 172 -1.44 -2.94 -14.06
N THR A 173 -2.39 -2.33 -14.76
CA THR A 173 -3.80 -2.29 -14.36
C THR A 173 -4.39 -3.70 -14.26
N THR A 174 -4.14 -4.57 -15.25
CA THR A 174 -4.57 -5.97 -15.21
C THR A 174 -3.98 -6.72 -14.02
N LEU A 175 -2.69 -6.51 -13.73
CA LEU A 175 -2.06 -7.13 -12.56
C LEU A 175 -2.70 -6.68 -11.25
N VAL A 176 -2.92 -5.38 -11.12
CA VAL A 176 -3.55 -4.79 -9.96
C VAL A 176 -4.98 -5.31 -9.81
N MET A 177 -5.78 -5.31 -10.87
CA MET A 177 -7.18 -5.77 -10.80
C MET A 177 -7.29 -7.27 -10.55
N ASN A 178 -6.45 -8.10 -11.18
CA ASN A 178 -6.44 -9.55 -10.91
C ASN A 178 -6.14 -9.83 -9.44
N TYR A 179 -5.18 -9.10 -8.86
CA TYR A 179 -4.84 -9.16 -7.45
C TYR A 179 -6.04 -8.85 -6.54
N LEU A 180 -6.84 -7.83 -6.87
CA LEU A 180 -8.02 -7.45 -6.09
C LEU A 180 -9.15 -8.45 -6.15
N PHE A 181 -9.46 -8.97 -7.34
CA PHE A 181 -10.60 -9.86 -7.52
C PHE A 181 -10.35 -11.30 -7.04
N THR A 182 -9.08 -11.70 -6.84
CA THR A 182 -8.77 -13.09 -6.48
C THR A 182 -7.89 -13.24 -5.23
N GLY A 183 -7.40 -12.13 -4.65
CA GLY A 183 -6.33 -12.17 -3.64
C GLY A 183 -5.02 -12.75 -4.18
N LYS A 184 -4.91 -12.98 -5.50
CA LYS A 184 -3.81 -13.60 -6.24
C LYS A 184 -3.68 -12.95 -7.61
N PHE A 185 -2.56 -13.09 -8.31
CA PHE A 185 -2.37 -12.38 -9.60
C PHE A 185 -2.99 -13.07 -10.82
N LYS A 186 -3.59 -14.27 -10.67
CA LYS A 186 -4.42 -14.94 -11.70
C LYS A 186 -5.26 -16.05 -11.07
N ARG A 187 -6.43 -16.35 -11.64
CA ARG A 187 -7.17 -17.61 -11.36
C ARG A 187 -6.31 -18.79 -11.82
N THR A 188 -5.92 -19.65 -10.89
CA THR A 188 -5.50 -21.02 -11.19
C THR A 188 -6.64 -21.70 -11.96
N LYS A 189 -6.33 -22.20 -13.15
CA LYS A 189 -7.17 -23.18 -13.84
C LYS A 189 -7.05 -24.52 -13.12
#